data_AF-U1NNL7-F1
#
_entry.id   AF-U1NNL7-F1
#
_cell.length_a   1.000
_cell.length_b   1.000
_cell.length_c   1.000
_cell.angle_alpha   90.00
_cell.angle_beta   90.00
_cell.angle_gamma   90.00
#
_symmetry.space_group_name_H-M   'P 1'
#
loop_
_entity.id
_entity.type
_entity.pdbx_description
1 polymer ?
#
loop_
_entity_poly.entity_id
_entity_poly.type
_entity_poly.pdbx_seq_one_letter_code
_entity_poly.pdbx_strand_id
1 'polypeptide(L)' 'MRVLGIEGTAWAASAALYDEDDDSFFIESDPYQPDSGGIHPREAAEHMGEAIPQVVDAVLAHAAETATDDGDSS' A
#
# COMPACT_ATOMS: atom_id res chain seq x y z
N MET A 1 1.23 17.87 4.97
CA MET A 1 0.01 17.02 5.19
C MET A 1 0.28 15.62 4.65
N ARG A 2 -0.24 14.55 5.27
CA ARG A 2 -0.09 13.17 4.76
C ARG A 2 -1.42 12.55 4.32
N VAL A 3 -1.40 11.80 3.22
CA VAL A 3 -2.57 11.12 2.63
C VAL A 3 -2.26 9.65 2.40
N LEU A 4 -3.14 8.76 2.87
CA LEU A 4 -3.11 7.33 2.58
C LEU A 4 -4.09 7.00 1.45
N GLY A 5 -3.58 6.53 0.32
CA GLY A 5 -4.35 5.95 -0.78
C GLY A 5 -4.45 4.43 -0.67
N ILE A 6 -5.60 3.86 -1.06
CA ILE A 6 -5.84 2.41 -1.10
C ILE A 6 -6.43 2.05 -2.46
N GLU A 7 -5.88 1.04 -3.11
CA GLU A 7 -6.36 0.50 -4.37
C GLU A 7 -6.55 -1.02 -4.24
N GLY A 8 -7.69 -1.52 -4.70
CA GLY A 8 -8.06 -2.94 -4.61
C GLY A 8 -9.23 -3.30 -5.52
N THR A 9 -9.36 -2.60 -6.66
CA THR A 9 -10.50 -2.76 -7.57
C THR A 9 -10.39 -4.00 -8.45
N ALA A 10 -9.17 -4.44 -8.78
CA ALA A 10 -8.92 -5.55 -9.69
C ALA A 10 -8.07 -6.65 -9.04
N TRP A 11 -6.80 -6.76 -9.39
CA TRP A 11 -5.91 -7.87 -8.99
C TRP A 11 -4.70 -7.42 -8.18
N ALA A 12 -4.38 -6.13 -8.16
CA ALA A 12 -3.26 -5.58 -7.41
C ALA A 12 -3.75 -4.88 -6.13
N ALA A 13 -3.58 -5.49 -4.98
CA ALA A 13 -3.79 -4.80 -3.71
C ALA A 13 -2.66 -3.78 -3.54
N SER A 14 -2.97 -2.50 -3.34
CA SER A 14 -1.95 -1.48 -3.13
C SER A 14 -2.34 -0.47 -2.07
N ALA A 15 -1.34 0.04 -1.35
CA ALA A 15 -1.46 1.21 -0.49
C ALA A 15 -0.36 2.20 -0.83
N ALA A 16 -0.64 3.49 -0.65
CA ALA A 16 0.31 4.56 -0.93
C ALA A 16 0.26 5.66 0.14
N LEU A 17 1.42 6.11 0.61
CA LEU A 17 1.57 7.35 1.36
C LEU A 17 2.00 8.44 0.40
N TYR A 18 1.26 9.55 0.39
CA TYR A 18 1.72 10.82 -0.13
C TYR A 18 2.01 11.75 1.04
N ASP A 19 3.18 12.40 1.02
CA ASP A 19 3.54 13.45 1.96
C ASP A 19 3.76 14.78 1.22
N GLU A 20 3.00 15.79 1.62
CA GLU A 20 3.08 17.14 1.06
C GLU A 20 4.33 17.90 1.52
N ASP A 21 4.88 17.56 2.70
CA ASP A 21 5.97 18.34 3.29
C ASP A 21 7.27 18.15 2.49
N ASP A 22 7.47 16.96 1.89
CA ASP A 22 8.61 16.61 1.05
C ASP A 22 8.24 16.28 -0.41
N ASP A 23 6.96 16.41 -0.80
CA ASP A 23 6.41 16.07 -2.12
C ASP A 23 6.77 14.64 -2.57
N SER A 24 6.65 13.67 -1.64
CA SER A 24 7.06 12.28 -1.86
C SER A 24 5.91 11.29 -1.91
N PHE A 25 6.19 10.14 -2.54
CA PHE A 25 5.30 8.98 -2.57
C PHE A 25 6.04 7.74 -2.10
N PHE A 26 5.40 6.96 -1.23
CA PHE A 26 5.78 5.59 -0.91
C PHE A 26 4.61 4.67 -1.25
N ILE A 27 4.86 3.59 -2.00
CA ILE A 27 3.82 2.70 -2.52
C ILE A 27 4.22 1.26 -2.26
N GLU A 28 3.29 0.49 -1.70
CA GLU A 28 3.40 -0.95 -1.54
C GLU A 28 2.28 -1.65 -2.33
N SER A 29 2.64 -2.73 -3.01
CA SER A 29 1.72 -3.47 -3.88
C SER A 29 1.92 -4.97 -3.75
N ASP A 30 0.82 -5.70 -3.59
CA ASP A 30 0.75 -7.16 -3.61
C ASP A 30 -0.24 -7.64 -4.68
N PRO A 31 0.25 -7.99 -5.88
CA PRO A 31 -0.58 -8.49 -6.95
C PRO A 31 -0.91 -9.98 -6.87
N TYR A 32 -2.19 -10.31 -7.05
CA TYR A 32 -2.64 -11.67 -7.38
C TYR A 32 -2.16 -12.10 -8.77
N GLN A 33 -1.30 -13.13 -8.85
CA GLN A 33 -0.73 -13.63 -10.10
C GLN A 33 -1.02 -15.14 -10.30
N PRO A 34 -2.01 -15.52 -11.10
CA PRO A 34 -2.27 -16.93 -11.38
C PRO A 34 -1.28 -17.51 -12.40
N ASP A 35 -0.79 -18.73 -12.13
CA ASP A 35 0.11 -19.47 -13.03
C ASP A 35 -0.47 -19.71 -14.43
N SER A 36 -1.81 -19.79 -14.52
CA SER A 36 -2.54 -20.02 -15.77
C SER A 36 -2.68 -18.77 -16.64
N GLY A 37 -2.35 -17.59 -16.11
CA GLY A 37 -2.67 -16.30 -16.71
C GLY A 37 -4.17 -15.96 -16.65
N GLY A 38 -4.52 -14.72 -17.04
CA GLY A 38 -5.87 -14.19 -16.92
C GLY A 38 -6.21 -13.68 -15.52
N ILE A 39 -7.44 -13.20 -15.34
CA ILE A 39 -7.97 -12.71 -14.06
C ILE A 39 -9.07 -13.69 -13.62
N HIS A 40 -8.84 -14.41 -12.52
CA HIS A 40 -9.86 -15.22 -11.85
C HIS A 40 -10.54 -14.34 -10.78
N PRO A 41 -11.72 -13.75 -11.04
CA PRO A 41 -12.22 -12.65 -10.20
C PRO A 41 -12.52 -13.06 -8.76
N ARG A 42 -12.91 -14.33 -8.53
CA ARG A 42 -13.12 -14.86 -7.18
C ARG A 42 -11.82 -14.95 -6.41
N GLU A 43 -10.80 -15.57 -7.01
CA GLU A 43 -9.49 -15.75 -6.38
C GLU A 43 -8.80 -14.40 -6.15
N ALA A 44 -8.93 -13.46 -7.08
CA ALA A 44 -8.47 -12.09 -6.88
C ALA A 44 -9.16 -11.42 -5.67
N ALA A 45 -10.48 -11.59 -5.51
CA ALA A 45 -11.21 -11.05 -4.36
C ALA A 45 -10.81 -11.72 -3.03
N GLU A 46 -10.53 -13.03 -3.04
CA GLU A 46 -10.00 -13.75 -1.88
C GLU A 46 -8.61 -13.22 -1.50
N HIS A 47 -7.72 -13.04 -2.49
CA HIS A 47 -6.41 -12.40 -2.29
C HIS A 47 -6.52 -11.01 -1.69
N MET A 48 -7.44 -10.16 -2.18
CA MET A 48 -7.66 -8.80 -1.64
C MET A 48 -7.96 -8.79 -0.14
N GLY A 49 -8.71 -9.79 0.35
CA GLY A 49 -9.07 -9.89 1.77
C GLY A 49 -7.85 -10.06 2.68
N GLU A 50 -6.80 -10.70 2.19
CA GLU A 50 -5.56 -10.93 2.92
C GLU A 50 -4.50 -9.86 2.65
N ALA A 51 -4.40 -9.41 1.40
CA ALA A 51 -3.33 -8.52 0.93
C ALA A 51 -3.53 -7.04 1.31
N ILE A 52 -4.78 -6.53 1.29
CA ILE A 52 -5.06 -5.11 1.60
C ILE A 52 -4.58 -4.72 3.00
N PRO A 53 -4.88 -5.49 4.07
CA PRO A 53 -4.34 -5.19 5.40
C PRO A 53 -2.81 -5.12 5.43
N GLN A 54 -2.13 -6.03 4.72
CA GLN A 54 -0.66 -6.12 4.73
C GLN A 54 0.00 -4.92 4.06
N VAL A 55 -0.47 -4.51 2.88
CA VAL A 55 0.08 -3.32 2.20
C VAL A 55 -0.23 -2.04 2.98
N VAL A 56 -1.39 -1.94 3.63
CA VAL A 56 -1.72 -0.80 4.51
C VAL A 56 -0.80 -0.77 5.72
N ASP A 57 -0.59 -1.91 6.39
CA ASP A 57 0.31 -2.00 7.55
C ASP A 57 1.75 -1.60 7.17
N ALA A 58 2.24 -2.02 6.01
CA ALA A 58 3.58 -1.66 5.53
C ALA A 58 3.71 -0.14 5.31
N VAL A 59 2.71 0.49 4.70
CA VAL A 59 2.69 1.95 4.48
C VAL A 59 2.56 2.73 5.80
N LEU A 60 1.76 2.23 6.75
CA LEU A 60 1.64 2.86 8.07
C LEU A 60 2.92 2.72 8.90
N ALA A 61 3.62 1.59 8.80
CA ALA A 61 4.93 1.41 9.42
C ALA A 61 5.94 2.41 8.84
N HIS A 62 6.01 2.54 7.51
CA HIS A 62 6.86 3.53 6.85
C HIS A 62 6.52 4.97 7.31
N ALA A 63 5.24 5.31 7.36
CA ALA A 63 4.80 6.63 7.82
C ALA A 63 5.20 6.93 9.29
N ALA A 64 5.18 5.90 10.16
CA ALA A 64 5.58 6.03 11.55
C ALA A 64 7.10 6.23 11.69
N GLU A 65 7.90 5.52 10.89
CA GLU A 65 9.36 5.67 10.85
C GLU A 65 9.75 7.09 10.40
N THR A 66 9.18 7.58 9.30
CA THR A 66 9.51 8.91 8.77
C THR A 66 8.97 10.05 9.63
N ALA A 67 7.84 9.88 10.30
CA ALA A 67 7.35 10.86 11.28
C ALA A 67 8.32 11.12 12.44
N THR A 68 9.13 10.13 12.82
CA THR A 68 10.10 10.28 13.92
C THR A 68 11.39 10.98 13.50
N ASP A 69 11.80 10.84 12.23
CA ASP A 69 13.03 11.44 11.70
C ASP A 69 12.89 12.97 11.54
N ASP A 70 11.68 13.45 11.23
CA ASP A 70 11.36 14.89 11.13
C ASP A 70 11.45 15.64 12.48
N GLY A 71 11.45 14.92 13.61
CA GLY A 71 11.38 15.48 14.96
C GLY A 71 12.72 15.72 15.67
N ASP A 72 13.81 15.10 15.20
CA ASP A 72 15.12 15.11 15.89
C ASP A 72 16.17 16.00 15.20
N SER A 73 15.75 16.76 14.19
CA SER A 73 16.62 17.68 13.42
C SER A 73 16.64 19.14 13.94
N SER A 74 16.23 19.41 15.19
CA SER A 74 16.19 20.77 15.79
C SER A 74 17.13 20.95 16.99
#